data_AF-A0A7C0WPZ7-F1
#
_entry.id   AF-A0A7C0WPZ7-F1
#
_cell.length_a   1.000
_cell.length_b   1.000
_cell.length_c   1.000
_cell.angle_alpha   90.00
_cell.angle_beta   90.00
_cell.angle_gamma   90.00
#
_symmetry.space_group_name_H-M   'P 1'
#
loop_
_entity.id
_entity.type
_entity.pdbx_description
1 polymer ?
#
loop_
_entity_poly.entity_id
_entity_poly.type
_entity_poly.pdbx_seq_one_letter_code
_entity_poly.pdbx_strand_id
1 'polypeptide(L)'
;MNGYWCDVSQDCLAEAMTQAAGKGTIANVSPSGLSLNTPAKQMTGYLFTELLNNGYPFGTALTRAKAQLAGVTTYLYLLDIYTLFGDPAQPMK
;
A
#
# COMPACT_ATOMS: atom_id res chain seq x y z
N MET A 1 0.52 -3.95 -14.58
CA MET A 1 -0.40 -4.14 -13.43
C MET A 1 0.41 -3.90 -12.16
N ASN A 2 0.09 -2.88 -11.36
CA ASN A 2 1.06 -2.36 -10.38
C ASN A 2 1.16 -3.17 -9.09
N GLY A 3 0.07 -3.79 -8.64
CA GLY A 3 0.01 -4.53 -7.37
C GLY A 3 -0.84 -5.80 -7.45
N TYR A 4 -1.19 -6.27 -8.65
CA TYR A 4 -1.97 -7.50 -8.83
C TYR A 4 -1.01 -8.68 -8.75
N TRP A 5 -0.77 -9.13 -7.53
CA TRP A 5 0.16 -10.22 -7.17
C TRP A 5 -0.41 -11.62 -7.41
N CYS A 6 -1.70 -11.72 -7.74
CA CYS A 6 -2.34 -13.01 -8.00
C CYS A 6 -2.22 -13.48 -9.47
N ASP A 7 -1.55 -12.70 -10.32
CA ASP A 7 -1.17 -13.16 -11.66
C ASP A 7 0.00 -14.15 -11.54
N VAL A 8 -0.22 -15.38 -12.00
CA VAL A 8 0.79 -16.45 -11.92
C VAL A 8 1.78 -16.43 -13.09
N SER A 9 1.56 -15.57 -14.09
CA SER A 9 2.37 -15.54 -15.31
C SER A 9 3.58 -14.60 -15.23
N GLN A 10 3.54 -13.60 -14.34
CA GLN A 10 4.58 -12.59 -14.19
C GLN A 10 4.45 -11.88 -12.84
N ASP A 11 5.58 -11.43 -12.29
CA ASP A 11 5.56 -10.55 -11.13
C ASP A 11 4.89 -9.22 -11.47
N CYS A 12 4.08 -8.70 -10.56
CA CYS A 12 3.61 -7.32 -10.68
C CYS A 12 4.76 -6.34 -10.40
N LEU A 13 4.58 -5.07 -10.79
CA LEU A 13 5.63 -4.05 -10.59
C LEU A 13 6.06 -3.92 -9.12
N ALA A 14 5.12 -3.99 -8.17
CA ALA A 14 5.43 -3.91 -6.76
C ALA A 14 6.27 -5.11 -6.26
N GLU A 15 6.01 -6.31 -6.76
CA GLU A 15 6.82 -7.51 -6.46
C GLU A 15 8.22 -7.36 -7.02
N ALA A 16 8.34 -7.05 -8.32
CA ALA A 16 9.62 -6.88 -8.99
C ALA A 16 10.51 -5.82 -8.31
N MET A 17 9.91 -4.72 -7.84
CA MET A 17 10.63 -3.65 -7.14
C MET A 17 11.04 -4.06 -5.72
N THR A 18 10.27 -4.90 -5.04
CA THR A 18 10.56 -5.33 -3.65
C THR A 18 11.56 -6.49 -3.61
N GLN A 19 11.56 -7.36 -4.63
CA GLN A 19 12.46 -8.51 -4.70
C GLN A 19 13.85 -8.16 -5.25
N ALA A 20 14.03 -6.99 -5.87
CA ALA A 20 15.28 -6.62 -6.53
C ALA A 20 16.45 -6.47 -5.55
N ALA A 21 17.36 -7.46 -5.50
CA ALA A 21 18.50 -7.44 -4.59
C ALA A 21 19.41 -6.20 -4.77
N GLY A 22 19.70 -5.51 -3.66
CA GLY A 22 20.58 -4.34 -3.62
C GLY A 22 20.03 -3.07 -4.29
N LYS A 23 18.74 -3.05 -4.66
CA LYS A 23 18.07 -1.89 -5.30
C LYS A 23 16.56 -1.94 -5.05
N GLY A 24 15.80 -1.06 -5.72
CA GLY A 24 14.34 -1.10 -5.70
C GLY A 24 13.75 -0.44 -4.46
N THR A 25 12.73 -1.08 -3.86
CA THR A 25 11.96 -0.54 -2.73
C THR A 25 12.06 -1.44 -1.51
N ILE A 26 12.28 -0.84 -0.32
CA ILE A 26 12.22 -1.57 0.97
C ILE A 26 10.79 -2.02 1.32
N ALA A 27 9.78 -1.29 0.83
CA ALA A 27 8.37 -1.62 0.93
C ALA A 27 7.59 -0.86 -0.15
N ASN A 28 6.43 -1.39 -0.55
CA ASN A 28 5.57 -0.77 -1.55
C ASN A 28 4.09 -0.93 -1.16
N VAL A 29 3.27 0.09 -1.41
CA VAL A 29 1.80 -0.01 -1.24
C VAL A 29 1.16 0.21 -2.58
N SER A 30 0.50 -0.83 -3.08
CA SER A 30 -0.06 -0.84 -4.44
C SER A 30 -1.42 -1.55 -4.43
N PRO A 31 -2.42 -1.04 -5.18
CA PRO A 31 -3.71 -1.71 -5.27
C PRO A 31 -3.59 -2.98 -6.13
N SER A 32 -4.15 -4.09 -5.63
CA SER A 32 -4.30 -5.32 -6.39
C SER A 32 -5.41 -5.24 -7.41
N GLY A 33 -6.46 -4.45 -7.20
CA GLY A 33 -7.54 -4.21 -8.15
C GLY A 33 -7.54 -2.81 -8.75
N LEU A 34 -8.62 -2.48 -9.46
CA LEU A 34 -8.83 -1.14 -10.03
C LEU A 34 -9.09 -0.12 -8.92
N SER A 35 -8.17 0.82 -8.73
CA SER A 35 -8.37 1.96 -7.84
C SER A 35 -9.04 3.14 -8.56
N LEU A 36 -9.51 4.12 -7.78
CA LEU A 36 -10.17 5.33 -8.24
C LEU A 36 -9.32 6.55 -7.86
N ASN A 37 -9.28 7.56 -8.74
CA ASN A 37 -8.39 8.71 -8.58
C ASN A 37 -8.53 9.43 -7.22
N THR A 38 -9.75 9.78 -6.81
CA THR A 38 -9.98 10.53 -5.56
C THR A 38 -9.63 9.70 -4.32
N PRO A 39 -10.16 8.48 -4.14
CA PRO A 39 -9.75 7.62 -3.03
C PRO A 39 -8.26 7.30 -3.00
N ALA A 40 -7.60 7.17 -4.15
CA ALA A 40 -6.16 6.93 -4.21
C ALA A 40 -5.36 8.10 -3.64
N LYS A 41 -5.75 9.35 -3.95
CA LYS A 41 -5.11 10.53 -3.37
C LYS A 41 -5.32 10.60 -1.86
N GLN A 42 -6.52 10.30 -1.37
CA GLN A 42 -6.84 10.26 0.05
C GLN A 42 -6.02 9.19 0.77
N MET A 43 -6.00 7.96 0.23
CA MET A 43 -5.25 6.83 0.78
C MET A 43 -3.76 7.16 0.92
N THR A 44 -3.15 7.73 -0.13
CA THR A 44 -1.76 8.18 -0.12
C THR A 44 -1.52 9.24 0.94
N GLY A 45 -2.41 10.23 1.06
CA GLY A 45 -2.30 11.28 2.08
C GLY A 45 -2.37 10.73 3.51
N TYR A 46 -3.33 9.83 3.79
CA TYR A 46 -3.46 9.20 5.10
C TYR A 46 -2.26 8.31 5.43
N LEU A 47 -1.78 7.53 4.47
CA LEU A 47 -0.60 6.68 4.67
C LEU A 47 0.65 7.50 5.01
N PHE A 48 0.94 8.56 4.25
CA PHE A 48 2.08 9.42 4.55
C PHE A 48 1.93 10.14 5.89
N THR A 49 0.72 10.54 6.26
CA THR A 49 0.45 11.12 7.59
C THR A 49 0.82 10.14 8.70
N GLU A 50 0.39 8.89 8.61
CA GLU A 50 0.68 7.87 9.62
C GLU A 50 2.17 7.49 9.67
N LEU A 51 2.84 7.45 8.52
CA LEU A 51 4.27 7.12 8.46
C LEU A 51 5.16 8.26 8.95
N LEU A 52 4.93 9.48 8.48
CA LEU A 52 5.82 10.62 8.74
C LEU A 52 5.58 11.27 10.09
N ASN A 53 4.33 11.34 10.55
CA ASN A 53 4.01 12.07 11.78
C ASN A 53 3.99 11.15 13.01
N ASN A 54 3.55 9.90 12.85
CA ASN A 54 3.40 8.98 13.98
C ASN A 54 4.52 7.93 14.07
N GLY A 55 5.32 7.76 13.02
CA GLY A 55 6.44 6.82 13.00
C GLY A 55 6.04 5.35 13.13
N TYR A 56 4.79 5.01 12.78
CA TYR A 56 4.31 3.63 12.86
C TYR A 56 5.00 2.73 11.83
N PRO A 57 5.16 1.42 12.12
CA PRO A 57 5.58 0.43 11.13
C PRO A 57 4.64 0.42 9.92
N PHE A 58 5.15 0.02 8.74
CA PHE A 58 4.40 0.10 7.48
C PHE A 58 3.02 -0.58 7.54
N GLY A 59 2.92 -1.76 8.15
CA GLY A 59 1.64 -2.47 8.29
C GLY A 59 0.64 -1.74 9.18
N THR A 60 1.12 -1.14 10.27
CA THR A 60 0.28 -0.36 11.19
C THR A 60 -0.20 0.92 10.51
N ALA A 61 0.70 1.64 9.84
CA ALA A 61 0.35 2.85 9.10
C ALA A 61 -0.68 2.57 7.98
N LEU A 62 -0.50 1.49 7.23
CA LEU A 62 -1.46 1.07 6.20
C LEU A 62 -2.85 0.77 6.79
N THR A 63 -2.88 0.02 7.90
CA THR A 63 -4.14 -0.33 8.57
C THR A 63 -4.89 0.92 9.05
N ARG A 64 -4.17 1.88 9.64
CA ARG A 64 -4.75 3.14 10.11
C ARG A 64 -5.21 4.04 8.96
N ALA A 65 -4.45 4.09 7.86
CA ALA A 65 -4.86 4.81 6.66
C ALA A 65 -6.11 4.22 6.02
N LYS A 66 -6.24 2.88 5.98
CA LYS A 66 -7.47 2.20 5.55
C LYS A 66 -8.65 2.54 6.46
N ALA A 67 -8.45 2.59 7.79
CA ALA A 67 -9.50 2.99 8.72
C ALA A 67 -9.99 4.43 8.49
N GLN A 68 -9.08 5.36 8.16
CA GLN A 68 -9.46 6.72 7.77
C GLN A 68 -10.23 6.74 6.45
N LEU A 69 -9.77 6.01 5.44
CA LEU A 69 -10.45 5.91 4.15
C LEU A 69 -11.85 5.31 4.29
N ALA A 70 -12.02 4.30 5.15
CA ALA A 70 -13.30 3.66 5.43
C ALA A 70 -14.35 4.64 5.97
N GLY A 71 -13.92 5.70 6.67
CA GLY A 71 -14.80 6.75 7.18
C GLY A 71 -15.30 7.74 6.14
N VAL A 72 -14.73 7.75 4.93
CA VAL A 72 -15.03 8.77 3.89
C VAL A 72 -15.37 8.20 2.52
N THR A 73 -15.03 6.94 2.24
CA THR A 73 -15.30 6.30 0.95
C THR A 73 -16.61 5.53 0.94
N THR A 74 -17.32 5.54 -0.19
CA THR A 74 -18.45 4.62 -0.44
C THR A 74 -18.02 3.31 -1.07
N TYR A 75 -16.74 3.20 -1.47
CA TYR A 75 -16.17 2.05 -2.17
C TYR A 75 -15.38 1.16 -1.21
N LEU A 76 -16.07 0.31 -0.44
CA LEU A 76 -15.42 -0.52 0.58
C LEU A 76 -14.39 -1.51 0.01
N TYR A 77 -14.57 -1.97 -1.22
CA TYR A 77 -13.61 -2.84 -1.91
C TYR A 77 -12.20 -2.23 -2.01
N LEU A 78 -12.09 -0.89 -1.95
CA LEU A 78 -10.79 -0.21 -1.97
C LEU A 78 -9.95 -0.57 -0.75
N LEU A 79 -10.58 -0.88 0.38
CA LEU A 79 -9.90 -1.29 1.61
C LEU A 79 -9.22 -2.65 1.45
N ASP A 80 -9.78 -3.52 0.62
CA ASP A 80 -9.27 -4.87 0.40
C ASP A 80 -8.11 -4.88 -0.60
N ILE A 81 -8.14 -3.98 -1.60
CA ILE A 81 -7.16 -4.03 -2.68
C ILE A 81 -5.83 -3.38 -2.34
N TYR A 82 -5.77 -2.39 -1.44
CA TYR A 82 -4.49 -1.76 -1.08
C TYR A 82 -3.62 -2.74 -0.29
N THR A 83 -2.58 -3.26 -0.95
CA THR A 83 -1.72 -4.32 -0.43
C THR A 83 -0.34 -3.76 -0.11
N LEU A 84 0.23 -4.17 1.02
CA LEU A 84 1.63 -3.90 1.36
C LEU A 84 2.50 -5.03 0.81
N PHE A 85 3.57 -4.64 0.11
CA PHE A 85 4.65 -5.50 -0.35
C PHE A 85 5.89 -5.18 0.49
N GLY A 86 6.53 -6.19 1.05
CA GLY A 86 7.62 -6.05 2.02
C GLY A 86 7.21 -6.43 3.43
N ASP A 87 8.03 -6.08 4.42
CA ASP A 87 7.79 -6.44 5.82
C ASP A 87 6.81 -5.47 6.51
N PRO A 88 5.64 -5.93 7.02
CA PRO A 88 4.70 -5.08 7.76
C PRO A 88 5.25 -4.53 9.08
N ALA A 89 6.24 -5.19 9.68
CA ALA A 89 6.88 -4.76 10.93
C ALA A 89 8.01 -3.74 10.69
N GLN A 90 8.40 -3.51 9.43
CA GLN A 90 9.48 -2.58 9.10
C GLN A 90 9.10 -1.14 9.48
N PRO A 91 9.90 -0.47 10.33
CA PRO A 91 9.77 0.96 10.57
C PRO A 91 10.26 1.76 9.35
N MET A 92 9.76 2.98 9.21
CA MET A 92 10.23 3.90 8.17
C MET A 92 11.68 4.37 8.38
N LYS A 93 12.18 4.30 9.62
CA LYS A 93 13.53 4.73 10.04
C LYS A 93 14.30 3.57 10.63
#